data_AF-A0A8H6X344-F1
#
_entry.id   AF-A0A8H6X344-F1
#
_cell.length_a   1.000
_cell.length_b   1.000
_cell.length_c   1.000
_cell.angle_alpha   90.00
_cell.angle_beta   90.00
_cell.angle_gamma   90.00
#
_symmetry.space_group_name_H-M   'P 1'
#
loop_
_entity.id
_entity.type
_entity.pdbx_description
1 polymer ?
#
loop_
_entity_poly.entity_id
_entity_poly.type
_entity_poly.pdbx_seq_one_letter_code
_entity_poly.pdbx_strand_id
1 'polypeptide(L)'
;MSYAHVKCREKRKQVKEQPGGQRPRPATLREHIRAEHAILTALDATELPAAHGAYAAKVEQDTWGSKKWRTLPELIGLGTSIPIVDVHGRIITVLVGQPSDPTYARSATRAFELLEMEQTNAHFTSSMAKHRRGGFVALNVGLSYCKGQTVSCRLNNSEHTALLGRLLADKDISRMATFASSSFALWAPKLHAYYDDYDR
;
A
#
# COMPACT_ATOMS: atom_id res chain seq x y z
N MET A 1 -7.41 -12.36 35.46
CA MET A 1 -6.86 -11.29 34.59
C MET A 1 -6.76 -10.00 35.39
N SER A 2 -5.56 -9.42 35.53
CA SER A 2 -5.33 -8.23 36.37
C SER A 2 -6.06 -6.99 35.84
N TYR A 3 -6.66 -6.22 36.75
CA TYR A 3 -7.42 -4.99 36.49
C TYR A 3 -6.61 -3.95 35.68
N ALA A 4 -5.28 -3.95 35.81
CA ALA A 4 -4.38 -3.09 35.04
C ALA A 4 -4.36 -3.42 33.54
N HIS A 5 -4.50 -4.71 33.17
CA HIS A 5 -4.53 -5.12 31.77
C HIS A 5 -5.81 -4.69 31.05
N VAL A 6 -6.94 -4.70 31.77
CA VAL A 6 -8.24 -4.25 31.24
C VAL A 6 -8.19 -2.76 30.95
N LYS A 7 -7.70 -1.94 31.89
CA LYS A 7 -7.58 -0.49 31.74
C LYS A 7 -6.64 -0.08 30.60
N CYS A 8 -5.52 -0.78 30.43
CA CYS A 8 -4.62 -0.58 29.29
C CYS A 8 -5.27 -0.94 27.94
N ARG A 9 -6.12 -1.98 27.90
CA ARG A 9 -6.84 -2.39 26.70
C ARG A 9 -7.92 -1.38 26.32
N GLU A 10 -8.67 -0.87 27.30
CA GLU A 10 -9.68 0.17 27.09
C GLU A 10 -9.06 1.49 26.65
N LYS A 11 -7.95 1.91 27.27
CA LYS A 11 -7.20 3.09 26.84
C LYS A 11 -6.68 2.95 25.41
N ARG A 12 -6.26 1.73 25.01
CA ARG A 12 -5.86 1.43 23.62
C ARG A 12 -7.04 1.45 22.65
N LYS A 13 -8.25 1.03 23.07
CA LYS A 13 -9.47 1.17 22.27
C LYS A 13 -9.83 2.64 22.08
N GLN A 14 -9.82 3.44 23.14
CA GLN A 14 -10.13 4.86 23.08
C GLN A 14 -9.13 5.66 22.23
N VAL A 15 -7.83 5.34 22.28
CA VAL A 15 -6.83 5.94 21.37
C VAL A 15 -7.04 5.51 19.91
N LYS A 16 -7.57 4.31 19.67
CA LYS A 16 -7.96 3.82 18.34
C LYS A 16 -9.24 4.48 17.81
N GLU A 17 -10.06 5.01 18.72
CA GLU A 17 -11.33 5.70 18.46
C GLU A 17 -11.18 7.24 18.40
N GLN A 18 -9.97 7.79 18.59
CA GLN A 18 -9.72 9.22 18.40
C GLN A 18 -9.78 9.60 16.91
N PRO A 19 -10.34 10.77 16.56
CA PRO A 19 -10.47 11.22 15.19
C PRO A 19 -9.09 11.59 14.63
N GLY A 20 -8.44 10.65 13.94
CA GLY A 20 -7.15 10.88 13.32
C GLY A 20 -6.35 9.60 13.06
N GLY A 21 -6.88 8.74 12.18
CA GLY A 21 -6.19 7.63 11.53
C GLY A 21 -5.42 6.63 12.43
N GLN A 22 -4.81 5.62 11.79
CA GLN A 22 -3.86 4.74 12.45
C GLN A 22 -2.54 5.47 12.68
N ARG A 23 -2.27 5.95 13.90
CA ARG A 23 -0.96 6.55 14.23
C ARG A 23 0.06 5.48 14.64
N PRO A 24 1.27 5.48 14.05
CA PRO A 24 2.33 4.55 14.42
C PRO A 24 2.77 4.79 15.87
N ARG A 25 3.15 3.71 16.57
CA ARG A 25 3.67 3.82 17.94
C ARG A 25 5.09 4.39 17.92
N PRO A 26 5.52 5.12 18.97
CA PRO A 26 6.91 5.59 19.08
C PRO A 26 7.96 4.47 19.01
N ALA A 27 7.65 3.28 19.51
CA ALA A 27 8.52 2.10 19.37
C ALA A 27 8.67 1.65 17.90
N THR A 28 7.56 1.62 17.15
CA THR A 28 7.52 1.27 15.73
C THR A 28 8.32 2.26 14.88
N LEU A 29 8.26 3.56 15.20
CA LEU A 29 9.09 4.57 14.54
C LEU A 29 10.59 4.25 14.67
N ARG A 30 11.07 3.95 15.88
CA ARG A 30 12.48 3.63 16.12
C ARG A 30 12.93 2.32 15.48
N GLU A 31 12.04 1.35 15.39
CA GLU A 31 12.34 0.04 14.82
C GLU A 31 12.51 0.11 13.30
N HIS A 32 11.60 0.80 12.62
CA HIS A 32 11.51 0.80 11.16
C HIS A 32 12.17 2.01 10.48
N ILE A 33 12.32 3.16 11.16
CA ILE A 33 12.98 4.34 10.59
C ILE A 33 14.45 4.30 10.98
N ARG A 34 15.28 3.73 10.10
CA ARG A 34 16.74 3.70 10.24
C ARG A 34 17.40 4.37 9.03
N ALA A 35 17.92 5.58 9.22
CA ALA A 35 18.53 6.37 8.16
C ALA A 35 19.75 5.68 7.52
N GLU A 36 20.48 4.88 8.29
CA GLU A 36 21.65 4.10 7.85
C GLU A 36 21.37 3.10 6.72
N HIS A 37 20.10 2.73 6.50
CA HIS A 37 19.68 1.79 5.47
C HIS A 37 19.09 2.47 4.22
N ALA A 38 19.21 3.80 4.11
CA ALA A 38 18.65 4.53 2.96
C ALA A 38 19.43 4.25 1.67
N ILE A 39 18.70 3.99 0.58
CA ILE A 39 19.28 3.91 -0.78
C ILE A 39 19.27 5.32 -1.36
N LEU A 40 20.46 5.90 -1.51
CA LEU A 40 20.66 7.18 -2.20
C LEU A 40 20.51 6.98 -3.70
N THR A 41 19.76 7.87 -4.36
CA THR A 41 19.61 7.89 -5.81
C THR A 41 20.14 9.20 -6.37
N ALA A 42 20.58 9.17 -7.63
CA ALA A 42 20.95 10.37 -8.39
C ALA A 42 19.73 11.15 -8.93
N LEU A 43 18.50 10.73 -8.56
CA LEU A 43 17.27 11.39 -8.98
C LEU A 43 17.15 12.74 -8.27
N ASP A 44 16.84 13.80 -9.02
CA ASP A 44 16.32 15.04 -8.44
C ASP A 44 14.80 15.10 -8.61
N ALA A 45 14.07 14.90 -7.52
CA ALA A 45 12.61 14.95 -7.56
C ALA A 45 12.04 16.38 -7.78
N THR A 46 12.86 17.45 -7.75
CA THR A 46 12.41 18.81 -8.09
C THR A 46 12.34 19.04 -9.58
N GLU A 47 13.20 18.34 -10.34
CA GLU A 47 13.26 18.46 -11.80
C GLU A 47 12.24 17.57 -12.49
N LEU A 48 11.53 16.72 -11.73
CA LEU A 48 10.46 15.89 -12.27
C LEU A 48 9.29 16.77 -12.76
N PRO A 49 8.84 16.60 -14.01
CA PRO A 49 7.82 17.45 -14.59
C PRO A 49 6.46 17.19 -13.93
N ALA A 50 5.83 18.22 -13.36
CA ALA A 50 4.51 18.10 -12.75
C ALA A 50 3.51 17.43 -13.71
N ALA A 51 3.11 16.20 -13.39
CA ALA A 51 2.19 15.43 -14.23
C ALA A 51 0.76 15.98 -14.09
N HIS A 52 0.05 16.12 -15.22
CA HIS A 52 -1.37 16.51 -15.28
C HIS A 52 -2.34 15.38 -14.85
N GLY A 53 -1.96 14.62 -13.82
CA GLY A 53 -2.59 13.39 -13.35
C GLY A 53 -1.59 12.23 -13.37
N ALA A 54 -1.20 11.77 -12.17
CA ALA A 54 -0.31 10.63 -11.86
C ALA A 54 0.94 10.45 -12.75
N TYR A 55 2.14 10.52 -12.15
CA TYR A 55 3.34 10.04 -12.80
C TYR A 55 3.20 8.56 -13.16
N ALA A 56 3.08 8.25 -14.46
CA ALA A 56 3.34 6.92 -14.96
C ALA A 56 4.83 6.85 -15.26
N ALA A 57 5.57 6.03 -14.51
CA ALA A 57 6.92 5.65 -14.92
C ALA A 57 6.85 5.20 -16.40
N LYS A 58 7.74 5.74 -17.24
CA LYS A 58 7.91 5.19 -18.58
C LYS A 58 8.33 3.74 -18.39
N VAL A 59 7.62 2.81 -19.04
CA VAL A 59 8.11 1.45 -19.18
C VAL A 59 9.30 1.57 -20.12
N GLU A 60 10.49 1.66 -19.54
CA GLU A 60 11.73 1.60 -20.31
C GLU A 60 11.81 0.22 -20.96
N GLN A 61 11.93 0.21 -22.29
CA GLN A 61 12.08 -1.03 -23.07
C GLN A 61 13.45 -1.67 -22.82
N ASP A 62 14.44 -0.86 -22.46
CA ASP A 62 15.77 -1.28 -22.03
C ASP A 62 15.99 -0.85 -20.60
N THR A 63 16.19 -1.83 -19.71
CA THR A 63 16.60 -1.61 -18.32
C THR A 63 18.02 -1.06 -18.29
N TRP A 64 18.19 0.24 -18.56
CA TRP A 64 19.51 0.86 -18.47
C TRP A 64 19.89 1.01 -16.99
N GLY A 65 20.61 0.01 -16.48
CA GLY A 65 21.36 0.15 -15.22
C GLY A 65 20.72 -0.38 -13.94
N SER A 66 19.55 -1.04 -13.96
CA SER A 66 19.12 -1.86 -12.80
C SER A 66 19.99 -3.13 -12.73
N LYS A 67 21.20 -2.98 -12.18
CA LYS A 67 22.25 -4.01 -12.14
C LYS A 67 21.92 -5.27 -11.34
N LYS A 68 20.77 -5.34 -10.65
CA LYS A 68 20.42 -6.52 -9.85
C LYS A 68 18.91 -6.77 -9.81
N TRP A 69 18.51 -7.88 -10.41
CA TRP A 69 17.21 -8.50 -10.16
C TRP A 69 17.23 -9.04 -8.73
N ARG A 70 16.25 -8.66 -7.92
CA ARG A 70 16.12 -9.21 -6.57
C ARG A 70 15.14 -10.37 -6.56
N THR A 71 15.55 -11.47 -5.95
CA THR A 71 14.65 -12.62 -5.77
C THR A 71 13.68 -12.36 -4.61
N LEU A 72 12.56 -13.08 -4.57
CA LEU A 72 11.61 -12.97 -3.45
C LEU A 72 12.27 -13.24 -2.08
N PRO A 73 13.13 -14.28 -1.91
CA PRO A 73 13.88 -14.45 -0.67
C PRO A 73 14.79 -13.28 -0.31
N GLU A 74 15.43 -12.64 -1.29
CA GLU A 74 16.23 -11.43 -1.04
C GLU A 74 15.36 -10.27 -0.54
N LEU A 75 14.16 -10.10 -1.10
CA LEU A 75 13.24 -9.04 -0.68
C LEU A 75 12.66 -9.29 0.72
N ILE A 76 12.29 -10.54 1.02
CA ILE A 76 11.83 -10.93 2.35
C ILE A 76 12.96 -10.78 3.38
N GLY A 77 14.18 -11.15 3.00
CA GLY A 77 15.38 -11.06 3.84
C GLY A 77 15.82 -9.65 4.20
N LEU A 78 15.30 -8.61 3.52
CA LEU A 78 15.57 -7.22 3.89
C LEU A 78 15.03 -6.90 5.29
N GLY A 79 13.89 -7.49 5.67
CA GLY A 79 13.29 -7.47 7.02
C GLY A 79 12.85 -6.11 7.57
N THR A 80 13.62 -5.05 7.32
CA THR A 80 13.43 -3.68 7.80
C THR A 80 13.03 -2.79 6.62
N SER A 81 12.30 -1.72 6.93
CA SER A 81 11.91 -0.74 5.93
C SER A 81 13.13 0.00 5.39
N ILE A 82 13.27 0.05 4.06
CA ILE A 82 14.39 0.70 3.36
C ILE A 82 13.86 1.91 2.60
N PRO A 83 14.16 3.14 3.04
CA PRO A 83 13.79 4.33 2.29
C PRO A 83 14.71 4.49 1.08
N ILE A 84 14.13 4.90 -0.04
CA ILE A 84 14.84 5.34 -1.24
C ILE A 84 14.72 6.86 -1.24
N VAL A 85 15.86 7.54 -1.32
CA VAL A 85 15.93 9.00 -1.22
C VAL A 85 16.55 9.61 -2.46
N ASP A 86 16.12 10.82 -2.76
CA ASP A 86 16.64 11.64 -3.86
C ASP A 86 17.94 12.38 -3.45
N VAL A 87 18.52 13.15 -4.37
CA VAL A 87 19.75 13.92 -4.13
C VAL A 87 19.63 14.97 -3.02
N HIS A 88 18.40 15.37 -2.66
CA HIS A 88 18.10 16.34 -1.60
C HIS A 88 17.72 15.66 -0.27
N GLY A 89 17.83 14.33 -0.18
CA GLY A 89 17.46 13.56 1.00
C GLY A 89 15.94 13.40 1.21
N ARG A 90 15.11 13.71 0.22
CA ARG A 90 13.67 13.50 0.26
C ARG A 90 13.36 12.04 0.00
N ILE A 91 12.48 11.46 0.83
CA ILE A 91 11.99 10.09 0.65
C ILE A 91 11.05 10.07 -0.55
N ILE A 92 11.46 9.37 -1.61
CA ILE A 92 10.66 9.21 -2.84
C ILE A 92 9.88 7.89 -2.86
N THR A 93 10.38 6.85 -2.19
CA THR A 93 9.76 5.53 -2.09
C THR A 93 10.29 4.82 -0.86
N VAL A 94 9.53 3.88 -0.30
CA VAL A 94 10.00 3.04 0.81
C VAL A 94 9.66 1.58 0.54
N LEU A 95 10.66 0.71 0.65
CA LEU A 95 10.48 -0.74 0.65
C LEU A 95 10.17 -1.18 2.09
N VAL A 96 8.91 -1.32 2.44
CA VAL A 96 8.48 -1.48 3.85
C VAL A 96 8.59 -2.91 4.39
N GLY A 97 8.89 -3.89 3.53
CA GLY A 97 9.03 -5.29 3.91
C GLY A 97 7.69 -5.95 4.24
N GLN A 98 7.69 -6.86 5.22
CA GLN A 98 6.50 -7.52 5.75
C GLN A 98 6.45 -7.40 7.28
N PRO A 99 5.27 -7.51 7.92
CA PRO A 99 5.18 -7.58 9.37
C PRO A 99 5.99 -8.73 9.98
N SER A 100 6.50 -8.52 11.19
CA SER A 100 7.10 -9.58 12.04
C SER A 100 6.02 -10.48 12.66
N ASP A 101 5.15 -11.01 11.81
CA ASP A 101 4.09 -11.95 12.18
C ASP A 101 4.17 -13.17 11.26
N PRO A 102 4.49 -14.36 11.78
CA PRO A 102 4.68 -15.56 10.96
C PRO A 102 3.39 -15.98 10.23
N THR A 103 2.23 -15.53 10.68
CA THR A 103 0.95 -15.81 10.02
C THR A 103 0.65 -14.87 8.86
N TYR A 104 1.42 -13.79 8.68
CA TYR A 104 1.20 -12.82 7.60
C TYR A 104 1.42 -13.45 6.22
N ALA A 105 2.47 -14.25 6.06
CA ALA A 105 2.74 -14.98 4.81
C ALA A 105 1.55 -15.87 4.43
N ARG A 106 0.96 -16.57 5.41
CA ARG A 106 -0.24 -17.39 5.20
C ARG A 106 -1.47 -16.55 4.82
N SER A 107 -1.62 -15.35 5.39
CA SER A 107 -2.69 -14.42 4.96
C SER A 107 -2.48 -13.97 3.52
N ALA A 108 -1.25 -13.67 3.10
CA ALA A 108 -0.94 -13.31 1.72
C ALA A 108 -1.26 -14.46 0.74
N THR A 109 -0.91 -15.70 1.10
CA THR A 109 -1.27 -16.89 0.31
C THR A 109 -2.79 -17.04 0.18
N ARG A 110 -3.55 -16.92 1.28
CA ARG A 110 -5.01 -17.03 1.25
C ARG A 110 -5.69 -15.91 0.45
N ALA A 111 -5.17 -14.70 0.54
CA ALA A 111 -5.65 -13.59 -0.27
C ALA A 111 -5.40 -13.84 -1.77
N PHE A 112 -4.25 -14.43 -2.11
CA PHE A 112 -3.95 -14.84 -3.49
C PHE A 112 -4.90 -15.94 -3.98
N GLU A 113 -5.09 -17.01 -3.20
CA GLU A 113 -6.03 -18.11 -3.53
C GLU A 113 -7.46 -17.58 -3.73
N LEU A 114 -7.90 -16.64 -2.88
CA LEU A 114 -9.20 -15.99 -3.01
C LEU A 114 -9.30 -15.18 -4.31
N LEU A 115 -8.26 -14.42 -4.66
CA LEU A 115 -8.22 -13.67 -5.92
C LEU A 115 -8.30 -14.59 -7.14
N GLU A 116 -7.57 -15.73 -7.14
CA GLU A 116 -7.63 -16.71 -8.22
C GLU A 116 -9.00 -17.38 -8.34
N MET A 117 -9.62 -17.72 -7.20
CA MET A 117 -10.96 -18.29 -7.15
C MET A 117 -12.00 -17.29 -7.70
N GLU A 118 -11.96 -16.04 -7.24
CA GLU A 118 -12.85 -14.98 -7.72
C GLU A 118 -12.62 -14.67 -9.20
N GLN A 119 -11.37 -14.72 -9.65
CA GLN A 119 -11.04 -14.55 -11.07
C GLN A 119 -11.64 -15.65 -11.95
N THR A 120 -11.59 -16.90 -11.49
CA THR A 120 -12.15 -18.05 -12.22
C THR A 120 -13.67 -17.98 -12.30
N ASN A 121 -14.31 -17.46 -11.25
CA ASN A 121 -15.77 -17.35 -11.17
C ASN A 121 -16.33 -16.09 -11.85
N ALA A 122 -15.47 -15.14 -12.22
CA ALA A 122 -15.87 -13.89 -12.84
C ALA A 122 -15.79 -13.96 -14.36
N HIS A 123 -16.78 -13.37 -15.03
CA HIS A 123 -16.74 -13.18 -16.48
C HIS A 123 -15.92 -11.94 -16.83
N PHE A 124 -14.61 -12.12 -17.02
CA PHE A 124 -13.75 -11.05 -17.50
C PHE A 124 -13.54 -11.11 -19.01
N THR A 125 -13.65 -9.96 -19.66
CA THR A 125 -13.33 -9.88 -21.09
C THR A 125 -11.83 -9.85 -21.32
N SER A 126 -11.38 -10.32 -22.49
CA SER A 126 -9.96 -10.25 -22.88
C SER A 126 -9.40 -8.82 -22.87
N SER A 127 -10.25 -7.81 -23.08
CA SER A 127 -9.89 -6.40 -23.01
C SER A 127 -9.52 -5.95 -21.59
N MET A 128 -10.12 -6.57 -20.56
CA MET A 128 -9.84 -6.24 -19.16
C MET A 128 -8.51 -6.82 -18.67
N ALA A 129 -8.03 -7.90 -19.31
CA ALA A 129 -6.75 -8.53 -18.99
C ALA A 129 -5.56 -7.90 -19.77
N LYS A 130 -5.82 -7.03 -20.74
CA LYS A 130 -4.78 -6.40 -21.57
C LYS A 130 -4.64 -4.92 -21.22
N HIS A 131 -3.69 -4.59 -20.35
CA HIS A 131 -3.44 -3.21 -19.96
C HIS A 131 -1.96 -2.91 -19.70
N ARG A 132 -1.60 -1.63 -19.58
CA ARG A 132 -0.21 -1.17 -19.34
C ARG A 132 0.47 -1.77 -18.11
N ARG A 133 -0.28 -2.32 -17.15
CA ARG A 133 0.26 -2.91 -15.92
C ARG A 133 0.66 -4.39 -16.08
N GLY A 134 0.28 -5.04 -17.19
CA GLY A 134 0.54 -6.47 -17.44
C GLY A 134 -0.65 -7.22 -18.02
N GLY A 135 -0.49 -8.54 -18.15
CA GLY A 135 -1.49 -9.49 -18.67
C GLY A 135 -2.38 -10.10 -17.58
N PHE A 136 -3.05 -9.26 -16.79
CA PHE A 136 -3.93 -9.69 -15.71
C PHE A 136 -5.11 -8.72 -15.58
N VAL A 137 -6.16 -9.14 -14.90
CA VAL A 137 -7.34 -8.29 -14.68
C VAL A 137 -7.07 -7.33 -13.53
N ALA A 138 -7.32 -6.04 -13.74
CA ALA A 138 -7.27 -5.03 -12.69
C ALA A 138 -8.60 -4.28 -12.58
N LEU A 139 -9.20 -4.35 -11.39
CA LEU A 139 -10.40 -3.60 -11.03
C LEU A 139 -10.03 -2.49 -10.04
N ASN A 140 -10.57 -1.29 -10.25
CA ASN A 140 -10.43 -0.20 -9.29
C ASN A 140 -11.68 -0.13 -8.41
N VAL A 141 -11.51 0.04 -7.10
CA VAL A 141 -12.61 0.20 -6.15
C VAL A 141 -12.32 1.39 -5.23
N GLY A 142 -13.38 2.03 -4.73
CA GLY A 142 -13.27 3.21 -3.87
C GLY A 142 -13.64 4.50 -4.57
N LEU A 143 -12.96 5.58 -4.21
CA LEU A 143 -13.18 6.92 -4.77
C LEU A 143 -12.27 7.18 -5.98
N SER A 144 -12.84 7.77 -7.02
CA SER A 144 -12.11 8.36 -8.13
C SER A 144 -12.07 9.87 -7.95
N TYR A 145 -10.87 10.43 -8.00
CA TYR A 145 -10.64 11.87 -8.02
C TYR A 145 -9.49 12.14 -9.00
N CYS A 146 -9.77 12.03 -10.29
CA CYS A 146 -8.79 12.17 -11.38
C CYS A 146 -9.52 12.27 -12.73
N LYS A 147 -8.78 12.46 -13.83
CA LYS A 147 -9.29 12.56 -15.22
C LYS A 147 -10.16 13.79 -15.52
N GLY A 148 -9.90 14.92 -14.87
CA GLY A 148 -10.64 16.17 -15.09
C GLY A 148 -11.97 16.27 -14.33
N GLN A 149 -12.25 15.32 -13.43
CA GLN A 149 -13.38 15.42 -12.51
C GLN A 149 -13.09 16.50 -11.44
N THR A 150 -14.07 17.38 -11.20
CA THR A 150 -14.00 18.43 -10.18
C THR A 150 -14.47 17.96 -8.81
N VAL A 151 -15.22 16.86 -8.76
CA VAL A 151 -15.79 16.27 -7.54
C VAL A 151 -15.40 14.79 -7.49
N SER A 152 -15.08 14.30 -6.29
CA SER A 152 -14.81 12.88 -6.08
C SER A 152 -16.09 12.05 -6.29
N CYS A 153 -15.96 10.93 -6.98
CA CYS A 153 -17.09 10.02 -7.19
C CYS A 153 -16.70 8.58 -6.84
N ARG A 154 -17.65 7.81 -6.31
CA ARG A 154 -17.43 6.38 -6.06
C ARG A 154 -17.40 5.63 -7.39
N LEU A 155 -16.39 4.78 -7.56
CA LEU A 155 -16.25 3.94 -8.75
C LEU A 155 -17.41 2.94 -8.84
N ASN A 156 -18.11 2.95 -9.97
CA ASN A 156 -19.13 1.97 -10.29
C ASN A 156 -18.48 0.76 -10.96
N ASN A 157 -18.59 -0.40 -10.31
CA ASN A 157 -18.01 -1.66 -10.80
C ASN A 157 -19.04 -2.61 -11.42
N SER A 158 -20.29 -2.17 -11.58
CA SER A 158 -21.36 -2.89 -12.28
C SER A 158 -21.47 -4.36 -11.84
N GLU A 159 -21.33 -5.31 -12.77
CA GLU A 159 -21.41 -6.76 -12.55
C GLU A 159 -20.36 -7.31 -11.56
N HIS A 160 -19.23 -6.62 -11.37
CA HIS A 160 -18.18 -7.05 -10.44
C HIS A 160 -18.37 -6.54 -9.00
N THR A 161 -19.45 -5.80 -8.71
CA THR A 161 -19.69 -5.22 -7.38
C THR A 161 -19.80 -6.29 -6.29
N ALA A 162 -20.46 -7.42 -6.58
CA ALA A 162 -20.59 -8.52 -5.61
C ALA A 162 -19.24 -9.20 -5.32
N LEU A 163 -18.42 -9.41 -6.36
CA LEU A 163 -17.07 -9.94 -6.23
C LEU A 163 -16.19 -9.02 -5.38
N LEU A 164 -16.19 -7.73 -5.69
CA LEU A 164 -15.41 -6.74 -4.92
C LEU A 164 -15.89 -6.65 -3.47
N GLY A 165 -17.20 -6.79 -3.23
CA GLY A 165 -17.75 -6.88 -1.88
C GLY A 165 -17.18 -8.05 -1.07
N ARG A 166 -17.03 -9.23 -1.69
CA ARG A 166 -16.41 -10.40 -1.05
C ARG A 166 -14.92 -10.17 -0.77
N LEU A 167 -14.18 -9.64 -1.75
CA LEU A 167 -12.76 -9.33 -1.59
C LEU A 167 -12.52 -8.30 -0.47
N LEU A 168 -13.34 -7.25 -0.40
CA LEU A 168 -13.23 -6.21 0.63
C LEU A 168 -13.66 -6.71 2.02
N ALA A 169 -14.57 -7.68 2.09
CA ALA A 169 -14.99 -8.30 3.35
C ALA A 169 -13.98 -9.35 3.87
N ASP A 170 -13.05 -9.80 3.03
CA ASP A 170 -12.06 -10.79 3.43
C ASP A 170 -11.05 -10.21 4.45
N LYS A 171 -10.81 -11.00 5.49
CA LYS A 171 -9.96 -10.60 6.61
C LYS A 171 -8.47 -10.60 6.25
N ASP A 172 -8.05 -11.46 5.32
CA ASP A 172 -6.66 -11.59 4.92
C ASP A 172 -6.28 -10.46 3.95
N ILE A 173 -7.19 -10.07 3.05
CA ILE A 173 -7.09 -8.84 2.23
C ILE A 173 -7.11 -7.59 3.12
N SER A 174 -8.06 -7.48 4.04
CA SER A 174 -8.15 -6.35 4.98
C SER A 174 -6.87 -6.20 5.83
N ARG A 175 -6.25 -7.32 6.20
CA ARG A 175 -4.99 -7.34 6.94
C ARG A 175 -3.82 -6.77 6.11
N MET A 176 -3.71 -7.15 4.85
CA MET A 176 -2.71 -6.58 3.93
C MET A 176 -2.92 -5.09 3.71
N ALA A 177 -4.17 -4.67 3.46
CA ALA A 177 -4.53 -3.26 3.32
C ALA A 177 -4.22 -2.46 4.58
N THR A 178 -4.49 -3.03 5.76
CA THR A 178 -4.13 -2.42 7.05
C THR A 178 -2.62 -2.24 7.19
N PHE A 179 -1.82 -3.22 6.79
CA PHE A 179 -0.36 -3.09 6.83
C PHE A 179 0.14 -2.00 5.88
N ALA A 180 -0.41 -1.93 4.67
CA ALA A 180 -0.08 -0.88 3.71
C ALA A 180 -0.46 0.52 4.25
N SER A 181 -1.67 0.67 4.79
CA SER A 181 -2.14 1.93 5.40
C SER A 181 -1.29 2.34 6.61
N SER A 182 -1.00 1.41 7.53
CA SER A 182 -0.10 1.65 8.67
C SER A 182 1.31 2.06 8.22
N SER A 183 1.83 1.44 7.17
CA SER A 183 3.13 1.78 6.59
C SER A 183 3.12 3.16 5.94
N PHE A 184 2.02 3.53 5.30
CA PHE A 184 1.85 4.86 4.71
C PHE A 184 1.75 5.94 5.79
N ALA A 185 0.99 5.69 6.86
CA ALA A 185 0.92 6.58 8.02
C ALA A 185 2.29 6.74 8.71
N LEU A 186 3.12 5.70 8.70
CA LEU A 186 4.48 5.72 9.26
C LEU A 186 5.42 6.62 8.44
N TRP A 187 5.46 6.44 7.13
CA TRP A 187 6.47 7.04 6.26
C TRP A 187 6.05 8.38 5.63
N ALA A 188 4.75 8.64 5.52
CA ALA A 188 4.22 9.88 4.96
C ALA A 188 3.03 10.41 5.79
N PRO A 189 3.21 10.70 7.09
CA PRO A 189 2.12 11.02 8.01
C PRO A 189 1.28 12.24 7.58
N LYS A 190 1.91 13.27 7.01
CA LYS A 190 1.21 14.47 6.50
C LYS A 190 0.29 14.13 5.32
N LEU A 191 0.79 13.30 4.40
CA LEU A 191 0.02 12.89 3.22
C LEU A 191 -1.07 11.87 3.59
N HIS A 192 -0.78 10.94 4.50
CA HIS A 192 -1.79 10.03 5.04
C HIS A 192 -2.92 10.81 5.74
N ALA A 193 -2.59 11.82 6.57
CA ALA A 193 -3.60 12.66 7.21
C ALA A 193 -4.46 13.39 6.18
N TYR A 194 -3.84 13.94 5.13
CA TYR A 194 -4.57 14.53 4.00
C TYR A 194 -5.57 13.54 3.41
N TYR A 195 -5.18 12.31 3.08
CA TYR A 195 -6.12 11.31 2.55
C TYR A 195 -7.22 10.89 3.54
N ASP A 196 -6.90 10.73 4.83
CA ASP A 196 -7.89 10.39 5.88
C ASP A 196 -8.96 11.48 6.05
N ASP A 197 -8.61 12.75 5.78
CA ASP A 197 -9.55 13.87 5.85
C ASP A 197 -10.54 13.91 4.66
N TYR A 198 -10.17 13.36 3.50
CA TYR A 198 -11.05 13.29 2.31
C TYR A 198 -11.81 11.96 2.16
N ASP A 199 -11.38 10.88 2.83
CA ASP A 199 -12.04 9.57 2.82
C ASP A 199 -13.25 9.48 3.78
N ARG A 200 -13.53 10.53 4.58
CA ARG A 200 -14.69 10.63 5.48
C ARG A 200 -15.86 11.39 4.84
#